data_AF-A0A0V0VER9-F1
#
_entry.id   AF-A0A0V0VER9-F1
#
_cell.length_a   1.000
_cell.length_b   1.000
_cell.length_c   1.000
_cell.angle_alpha   90.00
_cell.angle_beta   90.00
_cell.angle_gamma   90.00
#
_symmetry.space_group_name_H-M   'P 1'
#
loop_
_entity.id
_entity.type
_entity.pdbx_description
1 polymer ?
#
loop_
_entity_poly.entity_id
_entity_poly.type
_entity_poly.pdbx_seq_one_letter_code
_entity_poly.pdbx_strand_id
1 'polypeptide(L)'
;MDRYFTSYSTVQHLLEHGLTAINNVFAHRRDVLACLRKAAQRDPYSTLAVYEHSKKVTMINYVPRKNSNVLLLTSCYVKLNVDN
;
A
#
# COMPACT_ATOMS: atom_id res chain seq x y z
N MET A 1 -2.17 12.78 -0.74
CA MET A 1 -2.67 12.97 -2.12
C MET A 1 -3.93 12.12 -2.27
N ASP A 2 -4.88 12.49 -3.14
CA ASP A 2 -6.11 11.70 -3.31
C ASP A 2 -5.88 10.45 -4.20
N ARG A 3 -6.70 9.40 -3.98
CA ARG A 3 -6.65 8.09 -4.67
C ARG A 3 -6.64 8.18 -6.20
N TYR A 4 -7.19 9.24 -6.78
CA TYR A 4 -7.19 9.43 -8.23
C TYR A 4 -5.82 9.81 -8.80
N PHE A 5 -5.01 10.54 -8.04
CA PHE A 5 -3.69 11.05 -8.46
C PHE A 5 -2.53 10.11 -8.09
N THR A 6 -2.85 9.06 -7.35
CA THR A 6 -1.87 8.16 -6.76
C THR A 6 -1.76 6.89 -7.57
N SER A 7 -0.58 6.68 -8.12
CA SER A 7 -0.14 5.46 -8.78
C SER A 7 1.22 5.05 -8.24
N TYR A 8 1.64 3.87 -8.63
CA TYR A 8 3.00 3.40 -8.39
C TYR A 8 4.04 4.34 -8.98
N SER A 9 3.85 4.72 -10.25
CA SER A 9 4.77 5.61 -10.96
C SER A 9 4.92 6.97 -10.28
N THR A 10 3.84 7.54 -9.73
CA THR A 10 3.91 8.80 -8.99
C THR A 10 4.75 8.67 -7.72
N VAL A 11 4.57 7.59 -6.94
CA VAL A 11 5.36 7.35 -5.72
C VAL A 11 6.83 7.09 -6.04
N GLN A 12 7.11 6.35 -7.11
CA GLN A 12 8.47 6.09 -7.55
C GLN A 12 9.16 7.38 -8.03
N HIS A 13 8.48 8.18 -8.85
CA HIS A 13 9.02 9.46 -9.32
C HIS A 13 9.34 10.40 -8.16
N LEU A 14 8.45 10.50 -7.17
CA LEU A 14 8.71 11.29 -5.96
C LEU A 14 9.95 10.77 -5.22
N LEU A 15 10.10 9.45 -5.09
CA LEU A 15 11.25 8.84 -4.44
C LEU A 15 12.57 9.12 -5.19
N GLU A 16 12.56 9.07 -6.53
CA GLU A 16 13.71 9.42 -7.37
C GLU A 16 14.17 10.87 -7.15
N HIS A 17 13.24 11.76 -6.83
CA HIS A 17 13.52 13.15 -6.44
C HIS A 17 13.80 13.35 -4.94
N GLY A 18 13.98 12.26 -4.18
CA GLY A 18 14.27 12.31 -2.74
C GLY A 18 13.07 12.64 -1.86
N LEU A 19 11.85 12.60 -2.41
CA LEU A 19 10.60 12.86 -1.69
C LEU A 19 9.96 11.55 -1.23
N THR A 20 9.48 11.55 0.01
CA THR A 20 8.67 10.47 0.53
C THR A 20 7.19 10.73 0.26
N ALA A 21 6.45 9.67 -0.04
CA ALA A 21 5.03 9.78 -0.34
C ALA A 21 4.26 8.63 0.32
N ILE A 22 3.14 8.95 0.96
CA ILE A 22 2.18 8.00 1.52
C ILE A 22 0.84 8.28 0.88
N ASN A 23 0.26 7.26 0.25
CA ASN A 23 -0.90 7.44 -0.61
C ASN A 23 -1.84 6.24 -0.59
N ASN A 24 -3.15 6.52 -0.60
CA ASN A 24 -4.16 5.47 -0.77
C ASN A 24 -4.22 5.06 -2.24
N VAL A 25 -4.39 3.77 -2.53
CA VAL A 25 -4.52 3.27 -3.91
C VAL A 25 -5.77 2.40 -4.08
N PHE A 26 -6.33 2.40 -5.28
CA PHE A 26 -7.46 1.52 -5.59
C PHE A 26 -6.98 0.06 -5.74
N ALA A 27 -7.76 -0.88 -5.19
CA ALA A 27 -7.46 -2.31 -5.27
C ALA A 27 -7.45 -2.88 -6.69
N HIS A 28 -8.17 -2.25 -7.62
CA HIS A 28 -8.23 -2.67 -9.02
C HIS A 28 -7.09 -2.11 -9.89
N ARG A 29 -6.23 -1.22 -9.37
CA ARG A 29 -5.05 -0.72 -10.12
C ARG A 29 -4.12 -1.89 -10.42
N ARG A 30 -3.60 -1.97 -11.65
CA ARG A 30 -2.69 -3.04 -12.09
C ARG A 30 -1.44 -3.12 -11.21
N ASP A 31 -0.98 -1.98 -10.75
CA ASP A 31 0.23 -1.83 -9.94
C ASP A 31 0.09 -2.40 -8.53
N VAL A 32 -1.12 -2.78 -8.11
CA VAL A 32 -1.33 -3.47 -6.83
C VAL A 32 -1.01 -4.95 -6.97
N LEU A 33 -0.04 -5.45 -6.20
CA LEU A 33 0.31 -6.87 -6.13
C LEU A 33 -0.93 -7.75 -5.87
N ALA A 34 -1.05 -8.84 -6.63
CA ALA A 34 -2.20 -9.74 -6.56
C ALA A 34 -2.42 -10.33 -5.15
N CYS A 35 -1.34 -10.56 -4.39
CA CYS A 35 -1.40 -11.04 -3.00
C CYS A 35 -2.15 -10.08 -2.06
N LEU A 36 -2.10 -8.77 -2.32
CA LEU A 36 -2.77 -7.76 -1.50
C LEU A 36 -4.24 -7.57 -1.88
N ARG A 37 -4.72 -8.15 -2.99
CA ARG A 37 -6.11 -7.94 -3.44
C ARG A 37 -7.13 -8.86 -2.75
N LYS A 38 -6.68 -9.94 -2.09
CA LYS A 38 -7.55 -10.96 -1.49
C LYS A 38 -8.16 -10.53 -0.14
N ALA A 39 -8.76 -9.35 -0.06
CA ALA A 39 -9.35 -8.83 1.17
C ALA A 39 -10.48 -9.70 1.74
N ALA A 40 -11.27 -10.34 0.88
CA ALA A 40 -12.40 -11.19 1.30
C ALA A 40 -11.97 -12.47 2.05
N GLN A 41 -10.70 -12.90 1.89
CA GLN A 41 -10.15 -14.09 2.53
C GLN A 41 -9.42 -13.79 3.85
N ARG A 42 -9.39 -12.51 4.26
CA ARG A 42 -8.61 -12.06 5.41
C ARG A 42 -9.52 -11.70 6.57
N ASP A 43 -9.01 -11.91 7.77
CA ASP A 43 -9.73 -11.57 9.00
C ASP A 43 -9.89 -10.05 9.15
N PRO A 44 -11.02 -9.58 9.73
CA PRO A 44 -11.16 -8.19 10.14
C PRO A 44 -10.01 -7.77 11.06
N TYR A 45 -9.63 -6.50 10.98
CA TYR A 45 -8.52 -5.87 11.68
C TYR A 45 -7.12 -6.43 11.34
N SER A 46 -6.99 -7.27 10.31
CA SER A 46 -5.69 -7.79 9.88
C SER A 46 -4.95 -6.85 8.91
N THR A 47 -3.62 -6.79 9.05
CA THR A 47 -2.71 -5.98 8.21
C THR A 47 -1.73 -6.87 7.47
N LEU A 48 -1.54 -6.64 6.17
CA LEU A 48 -0.54 -7.31 5.34
C LEU A 48 0.31 -6.24 4.69
N ALA A 49 1.62 -6.27 4.94
CA ALA A 49 2.56 -5.36 4.33
C ALA A 49 3.56 -6.13 3.48
N VAL A 50 3.83 -5.63 2.28
CA VAL A 50 4.81 -6.19 1.36
C VAL A 50 5.77 -5.09 0.96
N TYR A 51 7.06 -5.32 1.18
CA TYR A 51 8.12 -4.42 0.74
C TYR A 51 8.72 -4.91 -0.57
N GLU A 52 8.64 -4.09 -1.62
CA GLU A 52 9.26 -4.35 -2.92
C GLU A 52 10.66 -3.74 -2.94
N HIS A 53 11.68 -4.55 -2.65
CA HIS A 53 13.06 -4.08 -2.49
C HIS A 53 13.64 -3.43 -3.76
N SER A 54 13.30 -3.94 -4.94
CA SER A 54 13.79 -3.42 -6.23
C SER A 54 13.41 -1.95 -6.46
N LYS A 55 12.28 -1.54 -5.90
CA LYS A 55 11.71 -0.20 -6.12
C LYS A 55 11.61 0.61 -4.83
N LYS A 56 11.98 0.02 -3.68
CA LYS A 56 11.99 0.64 -2.35
C LYS A 56 10.63 1.20 -1.94
N VAL A 57 9.56 0.49 -2.28
CA VAL A 57 8.19 0.86 -1.94
C VAL A 57 7.56 -0.22 -1.08
N THR A 58 6.85 0.19 -0.03
CA THR A 58 6.02 -0.67 0.79
C THR A 58 4.56 -0.52 0.38
N MET A 59 3.89 -1.64 0.24
CA MET A 59 2.45 -1.72 0.03
C MET A 59 1.79 -2.33 1.26
N ILE A 60 0.76 -1.68 1.79
CA ILE A 60 0.05 -2.12 3.00
C ILE A 60 -1.41 -2.32 2.66
N ASN A 61 -1.96 -3.47 3.04
CA ASN A 61 -3.37 -3.80 2.98
C ASN A 61 -3.92 -4.00 4.38
N TYR A 62 -4.83 -3.13 4.80
CA TYR A 62 -5.56 -3.24 6.05
C TYR A 62 -7.04 -3.59 5.80
N VAL A 63 -7.58 -4.52 6.57
CA VAL A 63 -8.98 -4.99 6.45
C VAL A 63 -9.78 -4.47 7.66
N PRO A 64 -10.38 -3.27 7.61
CA PRO A 64 -11.12 -2.74 8.77
C PRO A 64 -12.38 -3.54 9.11
N ARG A 65 -13.01 -4.14 8.09
CA ARG A 65 -14.25 -4.92 8.20
C ARG A 65 -14.28 -5.96 7.08
N LYS A 66 -15.09 -7.00 7.26
CA LYS A 66 -15.24 -8.07 6.27
C LYS A 66 -15.60 -7.48 4.89
N ASN A 67 -14.96 -8.00 3.84
CA ASN A 67 -15.12 -7.55 2.44
C ASN A 67 -14.74 -6.08 2.17
N SER A 68 -14.01 -5.42 3.06
CA SER A 68 -13.50 -4.07 2.86
C SER A 68 -12.00 -4.04 3.09
N ASN A 69 -11.30 -3.25 2.29
CA ASN A 69 -9.88 -3.01 2.49
C ASN A 69 -9.50 -1.56 2.27
N VAL A 70 -8.39 -1.18 2.91
CA VAL A 70 -7.66 0.05 2.68
C VAL A 70 -6.28 -0.35 2.19
N LEU A 71 -5.90 0.14 1.02
CA LEU A 71 -4.59 -0.08 0.44
C LEU A 71 -3.79 1.22 0.48
N LEU A 72 -2.60 1.12 1.06
CA LEU A 72 -1.63 2.19 1.16
C LEU A 72 -0.39 1.82 0.35
N LEU A 73 0.16 2.80 -0.35
CA LEU A 73 1.44 2.75 -1.02
C LEU A 73 2.35 3.80 -0.36
N THR A 74 3.52 3.38 0.08
CA THR A 74 4.48 4.27 0.74
C THR A 74 5.91 4.02 0.28
N SER A 75 6.64 5.09 -0.06
CA SER A 75 8.08 5.03 -0.32
C SER A 75 8.94 5.17 0.94
N CYS A 76 8.32 5.27 2.12
CA CYS A 76 9.05 5.37 3.37
C CYS A 76 9.58 3.99 3.79
N TYR A 77 10.88 3.91 4.06
CA TYR A 77 11.46 2.82 4.83
C TYR A 77 11.21 3.11 6.31
N VAL A 78 10.05 2.71 6.82
CA VAL A 78 9.74 2.78 8.25
C VAL A 78 9.53 1.35 8.73
N LYS A 79 10.23 0.99 9.82
CA LYS A 79 9.96 -0.25 10.55
C LYS A 79 8.48 -0.24 10.95
N LEU A 80 7.69 -1.09 10.32
CA LEU A 80 6.26 -1.18 10.61
C LEU A 80 6.08 -1.76 12.01
N ASN A 81 5.58 -0.95 12.94
CA ASN A 81 5.06 -1.41 14.21
C ASN A 81 3.53 -1.52 14.08
N VAL A 82 2.99 -2.67 14.47
CA VAL A 82 1.54 -2.88 14.60
C VAL A 82 1.27 -2.96 16.09
N ASP A 83 0.76 -1.88 16.66
CA ASP A 83 0.28 -1.87 18.04
C ASP A 83 -1.11 -2.52 18.04
N ASN A 84 -1.26 -3.57 18.86
CA ASN A 84 -2.49 -4.37 18.96
C ASN A 84 -3.36 -3.89 20.13
#